data_AF-A0AA88Y7L2-F1
#
_entry.id   AF-A0AA88Y7L2-F1
#
_cell.length_a   1.000
_cell.length_b   1.000
_cell.length_c   1.000
_cell.angle_alpha   90.00
_cell.angle_beta   90.00
_cell.angle_gamma   90.00
#
_symmetry.space_group_name_H-M   'P 1'
#
loop_
_entity.id
_entity.type
_entity.pdbx_description
1 polymer ?
#
loop_
_entity_poly.entity_id
_entity_poly.type
_entity_poly.pdbx_seq_one_letter_code
_entity_poly.pdbx_strand_id
1 'polypeptide(L)'
;MSSDCEVCMPSDCEVCVSNDSEVFMPSDCEVFMSSDCEVCMPSGCEVCVSSDCEVCMPSDCEVCIPSDCDVCVSSECEVCMPSSCEVCVSSDCEACMSSNCEVCMSIDCEVCMPSSCEVCVSSDCEVCMPSDCEVCMPSGCEVCMPSD
;
A
#
# COMPACT_ATOMS: atom_id res chain seq x y z
N MET A 1 -2.17 -27.55 9.25
CA MET A 1 -3.59 -27.70 8.90
C MET A 1 -3.90 -26.40 8.19
N SER A 2 -3.76 -26.39 6.87
CA SER A 2 -4.12 -25.22 6.06
C SER A 2 -5.58 -24.94 6.35
N SER A 3 -5.83 -23.79 6.95
CA SER A 3 -7.17 -23.32 7.30
C SER A 3 -7.52 -22.24 6.31
N ASP A 4 -7.46 -22.58 5.02
CA ASP A 4 -7.79 -21.67 3.94
C ASP A 4 -9.26 -21.24 4.10
N CYS A 5 -9.48 -19.97 4.43
CA CYS A 5 -10.80 -19.42 4.67
C CYS A 5 -11.13 -18.36 3.62
N GLU A 6 -12.08 -18.67 2.75
CA GLU A 6 -12.62 -17.72 1.78
C GLU A 6 -13.79 -16.94 2.39
N VAL A 7 -13.68 -15.61 2.42
CA VAL A 7 -14.72 -14.71 2.93
C VAL A 7 -15.20 -13.80 1.80
N CYS A 8 -16.49 -13.90 1.48
CA CYS A 8 -17.17 -12.99 0.55
C CYS A 8 -18.39 -12.40 1.23
N MET A 9 -18.36 -11.09 1.46
CA MET A 9 -19.41 -10.35 2.16
C MET A 9 -20.05 -9.31 1.24
N PRO A 10 -21.28 -8.86 1.55
CA PRO A 10 -21.87 -7.69 0.90
C PRO A 10 -21.14 -6.39 1.31
N SER A 11 -21.53 -5.26 0.72
CA SER A 11 -21.04 -3.92 1.09
C SER A 11 -21.38 -3.56 2.55
N ASP A 12 -20.73 -2.54 3.10
CA ASP A 12 -20.96 -1.99 4.44
C ASP A 12 -20.73 -3.03 5.55
N CYS A 13 -19.58 -3.72 5.51
CA CYS A 13 -19.24 -4.78 6.46
C CYS A 13 -17.90 -4.54 7.18
N GLU A 14 -17.86 -4.90 8.45
CA GLU A 14 -16.63 -5.03 9.23
C GLU A 14 -16.26 -6.52 9.31
N VAL A 15 -15.03 -6.85 8.94
CA VAL A 15 -14.56 -8.25 8.95
C VAL A 15 -13.21 -8.35 9.62
N CYS A 16 -13.13 -9.27 10.59
CA CYS A 16 -11.86 -9.68 11.18
C CYS A 16 -11.57 -11.13 10.75
N VAL A 17 -10.46 -11.33 10.02
CA VAL A 17 -10.03 -12.66 9.58
C VAL A 17 -8.65 -12.99 10.14
N SER A 18 -8.40 -14.28 10.36
CA SER A 18 -7.19 -14.78 11.00
C SER A 18 -6.56 -15.90 10.18
N ASN A 19 -5.32 -15.70 9.73
CA ASN A 19 -4.43 -16.67 9.08
C ASN A 19 -4.98 -17.30 7.79
N ASP A 20 -4.14 -17.41 6.74
CA ASP A 20 -4.40 -18.16 5.52
C ASP A 20 -5.81 -17.89 4.96
N SER A 21 -6.13 -16.64 4.64
CA SER A 21 -7.49 -16.26 4.25
C SER A 21 -7.53 -15.37 3.01
N GLU A 22 -8.52 -15.62 2.16
CA GLU A 22 -8.82 -14.83 0.98
C GLU A 22 -10.11 -14.05 1.22
N VAL A 23 -10.04 -12.71 1.14
CA VAL A 23 -11.16 -11.84 1.41
C VAL A 23 -11.49 -11.01 0.17
N PHE A 24 -12.72 -11.17 -0.32
CA PHE A 24 -13.26 -10.35 -1.41
C PHE A 24 -14.45 -9.53 -0.91
N MET A 25 -14.33 -8.21 -1.01
CA MET A 25 -15.33 -7.26 -0.51
C MET A 25 -15.71 -6.26 -1.60
N PRO A 26 -17.01 -6.12 -1.94
CA PRO A 26 -17.45 -5.37 -3.10
C PRO A 26 -17.40 -3.85 -2.96
N SER A 27 -17.61 -3.28 -1.76
CA SER A 27 -17.39 -1.86 -1.48
C SER A 27 -17.59 -1.53 0.01
N ASP A 28 -17.04 -0.40 0.46
CA ASP A 28 -17.40 0.26 1.73
C ASP A 28 -17.22 -0.64 2.96
N CYS A 29 -16.04 -1.23 3.13
CA CYS A 29 -15.79 -2.17 4.21
C CYS A 29 -14.51 -1.89 4.98
N GLU A 30 -14.52 -2.27 6.25
CA GLU A 30 -13.32 -2.30 7.11
C GLU A 30 -12.86 -3.75 7.28
N VAL A 31 -11.58 -4.01 6.98
CA VAL A 31 -11.01 -5.35 7.16
C VAL A 31 -9.77 -5.32 8.02
N PHE A 32 -9.80 -6.14 9.06
CA PHE A 32 -8.65 -6.42 9.90
C PHE A 32 -8.15 -7.84 9.69
N MET A 33 -6.87 -7.98 9.37
CA MET A 33 -6.22 -9.27 9.12
C MET A 33 -4.97 -9.47 9.95
N SER A 34 -4.72 -10.74 10.29
CA SER A 34 -3.66 -11.12 11.22
C SER A 34 -2.35 -11.53 10.52
N SER A 35 -2.40 -12.42 9.53
CA SER A 35 -1.21 -12.89 8.81
C SER A 35 -1.60 -13.73 7.59
N ASP A 36 -0.74 -13.78 6.56
CA ASP A 36 -0.84 -14.71 5.42
C ASP A 36 -2.20 -14.65 4.71
N CYS A 37 -2.61 -13.45 4.30
CA CYS A 37 -3.91 -13.22 3.67
C CYS A 37 -3.82 -12.48 2.34
N GLU A 38 -4.77 -12.76 1.46
CA GLU A 38 -4.98 -12.01 0.22
C GLU A 38 -6.29 -11.22 0.29
N VAL A 39 -6.23 -9.94 -0.08
CA VAL A 39 -7.38 -9.03 -0.06
C VAL A 39 -7.58 -8.38 -1.41
N CYS A 40 -8.81 -8.44 -1.90
CA CYS A 40 -9.24 -7.70 -3.07
C CYS A 40 -10.49 -6.87 -2.75
N MET A 41 -10.35 -5.54 -2.82
CA MET A 41 -11.42 -4.60 -2.47
C MET A 41 -11.61 -3.52 -3.53
N PRO A 42 -12.62 -3.68 -4.39
CA PRO A 42 -12.97 -2.73 -5.43
C PRO A 42 -13.06 -1.24 -5.07
N SER A 43 -13.58 -0.84 -3.90
CA SER A 43 -13.77 0.59 -3.60
C SER A 43 -14.13 0.91 -2.15
N GLY A 44 -13.62 2.02 -1.62
CA GLY A 44 -14.12 2.68 -0.42
C GLY A 44 -13.78 1.94 0.86
N CYS A 45 -12.62 1.30 0.95
CA CYS A 45 -12.33 0.38 2.04
C CYS A 45 -11.13 0.81 2.89
N GLU A 46 -11.20 0.49 4.18
CA GLU A 46 -10.07 0.60 5.11
C GLU A 46 -9.52 -0.80 5.40
N VAL A 47 -8.21 -0.94 5.26
CA VAL A 47 -7.53 -2.22 5.46
C VAL A 47 -6.39 -2.08 6.43
N CYS A 48 -6.46 -2.90 7.48
CA CYS A 48 -5.39 -3.08 8.45
C CYS A 48 -4.91 -4.53 8.40
N VAL A 49 -3.66 -4.73 7.99
CA VAL A 49 -3.10 -6.08 7.82
C VAL A 49 -1.85 -6.25 8.64
N SER A 50 -1.84 -7.18 9.58
CA SER A 50 -0.78 -7.23 10.58
C SER A 50 0.53 -7.84 10.09
N SER A 51 0.54 -8.76 9.10
CA SER A 51 1.75 -9.42 8.56
C SER A 51 1.51 -10.14 7.24
N ASP A 52 2.54 -10.20 6.37
CA ASP A 52 2.70 -11.10 5.22
C ASP A 52 1.43 -11.25 4.35
N CYS A 53 1.09 -10.21 3.57
CA CYS A 53 -0.15 -10.17 2.80
C CYS A 53 0.00 -9.47 1.46
N GLU A 54 -0.91 -9.84 0.55
CA GLU A 54 -1.12 -9.15 -0.72
C GLU A 54 -2.45 -8.38 -0.66
N VAL A 55 -2.41 -7.08 -0.97
CA VAL A 55 -3.60 -6.21 -0.99
C VAL A 55 -3.76 -5.56 -2.35
N CYS A 56 -4.91 -5.79 -2.98
CA CYS A 56 -5.27 -5.19 -4.27
C CYS A 56 -6.53 -4.33 -4.14
N MET A 57 -6.40 -3.06 -4.51
CA MET A 57 -7.45 -2.05 -4.38
C MET A 57 -7.55 -1.19 -5.63
N PRO A 58 -8.57 -1.37 -6.48
CA PRO A 58 -8.68 -0.58 -7.69
C PRO A 58 -9.28 0.82 -7.50
N SER A 59 -9.81 1.19 -6.32
CA SER A 59 -10.36 2.54 -6.06
C SER A 59 -10.02 3.04 -4.64
N ASP A 60 -10.59 4.19 -4.26
CA ASP A 60 -10.39 4.96 -3.02
C ASP A 60 -10.28 4.09 -1.76
N CYS A 61 -9.09 4.02 -1.14
CA CYS A 61 -8.86 3.17 0.03
C CYS A 61 -7.75 3.68 0.95
N GLU A 62 -7.84 3.31 2.23
CA GLU A 62 -6.78 3.49 3.21
C GLU A 62 -6.17 2.15 3.60
N VAL A 63 -4.83 2.05 3.58
CA VAL A 63 -4.11 0.81 3.86
C VAL A 63 -3.03 1.03 4.90
N CYS A 64 -3.10 0.27 5.99
CA CYS A 64 -2.09 0.24 7.04
C CYS A 64 -1.56 -1.17 7.23
N ILE A 65 -0.27 -1.37 6.97
CA ILE A 65 0.38 -2.67 7.10
C ILE A 65 1.66 -2.57 7.94
N PRO A 66 1.68 -3.06 9.19
CA PRO A 66 2.83 -2.95 10.07
C PRO A 66 4.05 -3.80 9.68
N SER A 67 3.91 -4.72 8.74
CA SER A 67 4.85 -5.80 8.44
C SER A 67 4.97 -6.02 6.93
N ASP A 68 5.82 -6.95 6.52
CA ASP A 68 6.17 -7.14 5.10
C ASP A 68 4.95 -7.52 4.26
N CYS A 69 4.67 -6.76 3.19
CA CYS A 69 3.52 -6.96 2.31
C CYS A 69 3.73 -6.37 0.92
N ASP A 70 2.90 -6.84 -0.01
CA ASP A 70 2.80 -6.30 -1.36
C ASP A 70 1.44 -5.62 -1.54
N VAL A 71 1.46 -4.37 -1.99
CA VAL A 71 0.23 -3.57 -2.15
C VAL A 71 0.15 -2.95 -3.53
N CYS A 72 -0.97 -3.19 -4.19
CA CYS A 72 -1.30 -2.63 -5.49
C CYS A 72 -2.57 -1.78 -5.37
N VAL A 73 -2.45 -0.47 -5.60
CA VAL A 73 -3.56 0.47 -5.60
C VAL A 73 -3.69 1.18 -6.95
N SER A 74 -4.90 1.28 -7.49
CA SER A 74 -5.11 1.88 -8.83
C SER A 74 -5.63 3.32 -8.82
N SER A 75 -6.11 3.84 -7.69
CA SER A 75 -6.65 5.20 -7.57
C SER A 75 -6.37 5.76 -6.18
N GLU A 76 -7.18 6.74 -5.72
CA GLU A 76 -6.88 7.57 -4.55
C GLU A 76 -6.54 6.72 -3.32
N CYS A 77 -5.37 6.94 -2.71
CA CYS A 77 -5.03 6.19 -1.51
C CYS A 77 -4.16 6.88 -0.48
N GLU A 78 -4.28 6.40 0.75
CA GLU A 78 -3.29 6.60 1.80
C GLU A 78 -2.72 5.24 2.20
N VAL A 79 -1.40 5.10 2.07
CA VAL A 79 -0.68 3.85 2.37
C VAL A 79 0.38 4.10 3.44
N CYS A 80 0.30 3.37 4.55
CA CYS A 80 1.26 3.46 5.64
C CYS A 80 1.89 2.10 5.95
N MET A 81 3.21 1.99 5.78
CA MET A 81 3.94 0.74 6.03
C MET A 81 5.25 0.96 6.79
N PRO A 82 5.32 0.61 8.07
CA PRO A 82 6.56 0.73 8.82
C PRO A 82 7.63 -0.32 8.49
N SER A 83 7.30 -1.42 7.80
CA SER A 83 8.22 -2.52 7.46
C SER A 83 8.54 -2.60 5.96
N SER A 84 9.27 -3.62 5.52
CA SER A 84 9.74 -3.75 4.14
C SER A 84 8.64 -4.22 3.20
N CYS A 85 8.32 -3.42 2.18
CA CYS A 85 7.18 -3.69 1.33
C CYS A 85 7.43 -3.30 -0.13
N GLU A 86 6.68 -3.91 -1.04
CA GLU A 86 6.54 -3.46 -2.42
C GLU A 86 5.20 -2.75 -2.60
N VAL A 87 5.23 -1.52 -3.11
CA VAL A 87 4.02 -0.70 -3.28
C VAL A 87 3.94 -0.22 -4.72
N CYS A 88 2.84 -0.56 -5.40
CA CYS A 88 2.52 -0.09 -6.73
C CYS A 88 1.26 0.76 -6.69
N VAL A 89 1.37 2.06 -7.02
CA VAL A 89 0.23 2.97 -7.09
C VAL A 89 0.08 3.61 -8.46
N SER A 90 -1.14 3.59 -8.99
CA SER A 90 -1.40 4.10 -10.34
C SER A 90 -1.82 5.58 -10.39
N SER A 91 -2.47 6.14 -9.36
CA SER A 91 -2.90 7.56 -9.38
C SER A 91 -3.12 8.09 -7.95
N ASP A 92 -2.87 9.38 -7.74
CA ASP A 92 -3.37 10.20 -6.61
C ASP A 92 -3.19 9.57 -5.21
N CYS A 93 -1.96 9.39 -4.73
CA CYS A 93 -1.76 8.71 -3.45
C CYS A 93 -0.64 9.28 -2.58
N GLU A 94 -0.85 9.19 -1.28
CA GLU A 94 0.14 9.47 -0.26
C GLU A 94 0.68 8.14 0.31
N ALA A 95 1.97 7.88 0.17
CA ALA A 95 2.61 6.72 0.79
C ALA A 95 3.69 7.12 1.81
N CYS A 96 3.57 6.58 3.01
CA CYS A 96 4.53 6.75 4.10
C CYS A 96 5.13 5.40 4.47
N MET A 97 6.42 5.22 4.17
CA MET A 97 7.13 3.96 4.40
C MET A 97 8.26 4.20 5.37
N SER A 98 8.46 3.36 6.40
CA SER A 98 9.54 3.58 7.40
C SER A 98 10.79 2.73 7.20
N SER A 99 10.71 1.65 6.42
CA SER A 99 11.80 0.69 6.19
C SER A 99 12.13 0.58 4.70
N ASN A 100 12.99 -0.38 4.34
CA ASN A 100 13.43 -0.59 2.94
C ASN A 100 12.27 -1.05 2.07
N CYS A 101 11.91 -0.25 1.06
CA CYS A 101 10.76 -0.52 0.21
C CYS A 101 11.08 -0.27 -1.26
N GLU A 102 10.35 -0.96 -2.12
CA GLU A 102 10.30 -0.67 -3.56
C GLU A 102 8.96 0.00 -3.86
N VAL A 103 8.98 1.21 -4.42
CA VAL A 103 7.76 1.97 -4.66
C VAL A 103 7.68 2.40 -6.13
N CYS A 104 6.62 1.97 -6.81
CA CYS A 104 6.30 2.37 -8.18
C CYS A 104 5.04 3.22 -8.18
N MET A 105 5.14 4.47 -8.63
CA MET A 105 4.02 5.38 -8.75
C MET A 105 3.89 5.94 -10.15
N SER A 106 2.65 6.21 -10.57
CA SER A 106 2.43 6.77 -11.91
C SER A 106 2.17 8.27 -11.90
N ILE A 107 1.12 8.76 -11.25
CA ILE A 107 0.64 10.14 -11.43
C ILE A 107 0.23 10.77 -10.10
N ASP A 108 0.60 12.03 -9.85
CA ASP A 108 0.11 12.86 -8.74
C ASP A 108 0.23 12.18 -7.36
N CYS A 109 1.43 11.69 -7.03
CA CYS A 109 1.66 10.94 -5.78
C CYS A 109 2.70 11.62 -4.90
N GLU A 110 2.51 11.55 -3.58
CA GLU A 110 3.47 12.02 -2.58
C GLU A 110 4.04 10.83 -1.80
N VAL A 111 5.37 10.75 -1.68
CA VAL A 111 6.02 9.70 -0.88
C VAL A 111 7.05 10.22 0.07
N CYS A 112 6.97 9.73 1.31
CA CYS A 112 7.90 10.01 2.38
C CYS A 112 8.54 8.71 2.88
N MET A 113 9.86 8.64 2.79
CA MET A 113 10.63 7.51 3.32
C MET A 113 11.85 8.00 4.12
N PRO A 114 12.08 7.51 5.36
CA PRO A 114 13.24 7.85 6.18
C PRO A 114 14.40 6.86 6.04
N SER A 115 14.24 5.78 5.25
CA SER A 115 15.19 4.68 5.08
C SER A 115 15.55 4.46 3.60
N SER A 116 16.53 3.59 3.32
CA SER A 116 17.01 3.28 1.96
C SER A 116 15.98 2.51 1.14
N CYS A 117 15.56 3.06 0.00
CA CYS A 117 14.49 2.54 -0.84
C CYS A 117 14.77 2.77 -2.33
N GLU A 118 14.10 2.01 -3.19
CA GLU A 118 14.08 2.23 -4.63
C GLU A 118 12.72 2.79 -5.05
N VAL A 119 12.73 3.92 -5.76
CA VAL A 119 11.49 4.57 -6.21
C VAL A 119 11.49 4.85 -7.69
N CYS A 120 10.40 4.44 -8.34
CA CYS A 120 10.07 4.83 -9.69
C CYS A 120 8.80 5.68 -9.68
N VAL A 121 8.88 6.92 -10.18
CA VAL A 121 7.69 7.76 -10.39
C VAL A 121 7.56 8.14 -11.86
N SER A 122 6.33 8.39 -12.33
CA SER A 122 6.10 8.65 -13.76
C SER A 122 5.67 10.09 -14.11
N SER A 123 4.92 10.84 -13.28
CA SER A 123 4.55 12.23 -13.58
C SER A 123 4.00 12.94 -12.34
N ASP A 124 4.37 14.21 -12.15
CA ASP A 124 3.81 15.12 -11.13
C ASP A 124 3.82 14.54 -9.70
N CYS A 125 4.88 13.79 -9.34
CA CYS A 125 5.04 13.21 -8.01
C CYS A 125 6.07 13.98 -7.16
N GLU A 126 5.83 13.99 -5.85
CA GLU A 126 6.71 14.55 -4.82
C GLU A 126 7.34 13.43 -4.00
N VAL A 127 8.66 13.44 -3.86
CA VAL A 127 9.38 12.34 -3.22
C VAL A 127 10.38 12.84 -2.19
N CYS A 128 10.18 12.50 -0.92
CA CYS A 128 11.03 12.88 0.20
C CYS A 128 11.80 11.67 0.76
N MET A 129 13.13 11.66 0.62
CA MET A 129 13.98 10.49 0.92
C MET A 129 15.37 10.85 1.43
N PRO A 130 16.03 9.96 2.20
CA PRO A 130 17.44 10.11 2.52
C PRO A 130 18.32 9.98 1.27
N SER A 131 19.57 10.44 1.40
CA SER A 131 20.55 10.50 0.30
C SER A 131 20.95 9.13 -0.28
N ASP A 132 20.67 8.04 0.44
CA ASP A 132 21.06 6.67 0.07
C ASP A 132 19.97 5.92 -0.74
N CYS A 133 18.92 6.61 -1.20
CA CYS A 133 17.87 6.03 -2.04
C CYS A 133 18.15 6.19 -3.54
N GLU A 134 17.72 5.20 -4.32
CA GLU A 134 17.74 5.26 -5.79
C GLU A 134 16.37 5.73 -6.28
N VAL A 135 16.35 6.77 -7.13
CA VAL A 135 15.10 7.34 -7.63
C VAL A 135 15.13 7.52 -9.15
N CYS A 136 14.17 6.91 -9.82
CA CYS A 136 13.93 7.02 -11.25
C CYS A 136 12.71 7.91 -11.50
N MET A 137 12.92 9.06 -12.14
CA MET A 137 11.83 9.98 -12.49
C MET A 137 12.01 10.62 -13.87
N PRO A 138 10.91 10.92 -14.58
CA PRO A 138 10.91 11.84 -15.71
C PRO A 138 10.83 13.30 -15.24
N SER A 139 10.91 14.22 -16.20
CA SER A 139 10.81 15.65 -15.95
C SER A 139 9.42 16.04 -15.44
N GLY A 140 9.34 16.69 -14.28
CA GLY A 140 8.08 17.19 -13.70
C GLY A 140 7.86 16.79 -12.24
N CYS A 141 8.58 15.78 -11.76
CA CYS A 141 8.57 15.36 -10.37
C CYS A 141 9.64 16.10 -9.56
N GLU A 142 9.39 16.35 -8.27
CA GLU A 142 10.37 16.95 -7.36
C GLU A 142 10.89 15.92 -6.34
N VAL A 143 12.16 16.07 -5.96
CA VAL A 143 12.80 15.26 -4.92
C VAL A 143 13.29 16.15 -3.81
N CYS A 144 12.80 15.90 -2.61
CA CYS A 144 13.28 16.49 -1.38
C CYS A 144 14.26 15.55 -0.69
N MET A 145 15.54 15.93 -0.65
CA MET A 145 16.55 15.27 0.18
C MET A 145 16.87 16.17 1.38
N PRO A 146 16.35 15.87 2.59
CA PRO A 146 16.76 16.59 3.78
C PRO A 146 18.26 16.38 3.98
N SER A 147 19.00 17.47 4.14
CA SER A 147 20.42 17.41 4.48
C SER A 147 20.57 16.93 5.92
N ASP A 148 21.44 15.94 6.16
CA ASP A 148 21.85 15.52 7.51
C ASP A 148 22.34 16.68 8.39
#